data_AF-A0A246FQW3-F1
#
_entry.id   AF-A0A246FQW3-F1
#
_cell.length_a   1.000
_cell.length_b   1.000
_cell.length_c   1.000
_cell.angle_alpha   90.00
_cell.angle_beta   90.00
_cell.angle_gamma   90.00
#
_symmetry.space_group_name_H-M   'P 1'
#
loop_
_entity.id
_entity.type
_entity.pdbx_description
1 polymer ?
#
loop_
_entity_poly.entity_id
_entity_poly.type
_entity_poly.pdbx_seq_one_letter_code
_entity_poly.pdbx_strand_id
1 'polypeptide(L)'
;MRKLGHYFSLSPIFSMSSSLHLRALAATLLLSAAGLAAHAQTPRNEAPVSAAAPTDQPLALASTEAGASLREFDRLIAPAVKQARKTLPHAKKRFLAGLPAGQAFFLTTRIFDSNGNYEQVFIRVKDWSGTTVQGLISSELNLVQQYQAGQLIRFPEKAILDWTIATPDGGEEGNFVGKFIDSLQH
;
A
#
# COMPACT_ATOMS: atom_id res chain seq x y z
N MET A 1 0.15 -30.70 55.41
CA MET A 1 0.50 -32.13 55.60
C MET A 1 0.74 -32.76 54.22
N ARG A 2 1.96 -33.31 54.01
CA ARG A 2 2.47 -34.37 53.08
C ARG A 2 1.65 -34.72 51.81
N LYS A 3 2.21 -34.95 50.61
CA LYS A 3 3.45 -35.62 50.14
C LYS A 3 3.85 -35.02 48.76
N LEU A 4 5.08 -34.69 48.37
CA LEU A 4 6.31 -35.49 48.08
C LEU A 4 6.13 -36.65 47.09
N GLY A 5 6.82 -36.54 45.95
CA GLY A 5 7.04 -37.59 44.95
C GLY A 5 7.98 -37.12 43.81
N HIS A 6 9.29 -37.19 44.05
CA HIS A 6 10.37 -37.11 43.06
C HIS A 6 10.54 -38.43 42.30
N TYR A 7 11.07 -38.41 41.05
CA TYR A 7 12.07 -39.32 40.43
C TYR A 7 12.27 -38.85 38.96
N PHE A 8 13.35 -38.18 38.54
CA PHE A 8 14.69 -38.63 38.09
C PHE A 8 14.74 -39.66 36.92
N SER A 9 15.48 -39.32 35.84
CA SER A 9 16.39 -40.18 35.02
C SER A 9 16.48 -39.65 33.56
N LEU A 10 17.55 -38.94 33.17
CA LEU A 10 18.80 -39.36 32.47
C LEU A 10 18.67 -39.64 30.95
N SER A 11 19.34 -38.80 30.16
CA SER A 11 19.71 -39.03 28.75
C SER A 11 20.88 -40.02 28.61
N PRO A 12 21.06 -40.65 27.43
CA PRO A 12 22.31 -40.47 26.67
C PRO A 12 22.05 -40.33 25.15
N ILE A 13 22.66 -39.38 24.43
CA ILE A 13 23.95 -39.46 23.70
C ILE A 13 24.14 -40.78 22.94
N PHE A 14 24.01 -40.73 21.60
CA PHE A 14 24.63 -41.69 20.70
C PHE A 14 25.59 -40.95 19.76
N SER A 15 26.80 -41.49 19.72
CA SER A 15 27.98 -41.11 18.94
C SER A 15 28.22 -42.17 17.85
N MET A 16 29.25 -41.93 17.02
CA MET A 16 29.88 -42.83 16.02
C MET A 16 29.19 -42.94 14.67
N SER A 17 29.88 -43.11 13.54
CA SER A 17 31.28 -42.93 13.14
C SER A 17 31.31 -43.26 11.65
N SER A 18 32.09 -42.49 10.88
CA SER A 18 33.08 -42.99 9.90
C SER A 18 32.66 -43.98 8.80
N SER A 19 33.02 -43.67 7.55
CA SER A 19 34.07 -44.40 6.81
C SER A 19 34.19 -43.90 5.36
N LEU A 20 35.45 -43.71 4.97
CA LEU A 20 35.95 -43.46 3.63
C LEU A 20 35.46 -44.50 2.62
N HIS A 21 35.27 -44.11 1.35
CA HIS A 21 35.90 -44.82 0.25
C HIS A 21 36.43 -43.85 -0.82
N LEU A 22 37.71 -44.06 -1.09
CA LEU A 22 38.58 -43.49 -2.10
C LEU A 22 38.42 -44.27 -3.41
N ARG A 23 38.36 -43.59 -4.57
CA ARG A 23 38.93 -43.94 -5.90
C ARG A 23 38.26 -43.09 -6.99
N ALA A 24 38.93 -42.05 -7.49
CA ALA A 24 39.94 -42.06 -8.56
C ALA A 24 39.32 -42.10 -9.96
N LEU A 25 39.42 -41.00 -10.71
CA LEU A 25 39.92 -40.98 -12.08
C LEU A 25 40.10 -39.53 -12.57
N ALA A 26 41.28 -39.27 -13.13
CA ALA A 26 41.70 -38.02 -13.70
C ALA A 26 41.05 -37.79 -15.07
N ALA A 27 40.75 -36.52 -15.39
CA ALA A 27 40.68 -36.04 -16.76
C ALA A 27 41.02 -34.54 -16.77
N THR A 28 42.16 -34.24 -17.37
CA THR A 28 42.70 -32.91 -17.62
C THR A 28 41.84 -32.20 -18.67
N LEU A 29 41.39 -30.98 -18.38
CA LEU A 29 40.95 -30.05 -19.42
C LEU A 29 41.44 -28.64 -19.06
N LEU A 30 42.34 -28.10 -19.89
CA LEU A 30 42.72 -26.70 -19.88
C LEU A 30 41.47 -25.83 -20.09
N LEU A 31 41.29 -24.80 -19.27
CA LEU A 31 40.40 -23.70 -19.62
C LEU A 31 40.99 -22.35 -19.23
N SER A 32 41.01 -21.49 -20.23
CA SER A 32 41.69 -20.22 -20.36
C SER A 32 41.30 -19.19 -19.31
N ALA A 33 42.31 -18.50 -18.76
CA ALA A 33 42.11 -17.27 -18.00
C ALA A 33 41.77 -16.12 -18.97
N ALA A 34 40.48 -15.92 -19.24
CA ALA A 34 39.97 -14.69 -19.82
C ALA A 34 39.53 -13.78 -18.67
N GLY A 35 40.28 -12.69 -18.45
CA GLY A 35 39.90 -11.66 -17.51
C GLY A 35 38.55 -11.07 -17.88
N LEU A 36 37.55 -11.25 -17.01
CA LEU A 36 36.32 -10.49 -17.06
C LEU A 36 36.65 -9.03 -16.72
N ALA A 37 36.78 -8.20 -17.75
CA ALA A 37 36.58 -6.77 -17.59
C ALA A 37 35.15 -6.57 -17.08
N ALA A 38 35.02 -6.26 -15.79
CA ALA A 38 33.77 -5.84 -15.17
C ALA A 38 33.31 -4.57 -15.90
N HIS A 39 32.42 -4.73 -16.88
CA HIS A 39 31.59 -3.65 -17.34
C HIS A 39 30.73 -3.23 -16.16
N ALA A 40 31.07 -2.09 -15.55
CA ALA A 40 30.19 -1.39 -14.64
C ALA A 40 28.88 -1.11 -15.39
N GLN A 41 27.89 -1.97 -15.18
CA GLN A 41 26.52 -1.71 -15.60
C GLN A 41 26.10 -0.45 -14.86
N THR A 42 26.05 0.68 -15.57
CA THR A 42 25.37 1.88 -15.09
C THR A 42 23.97 1.42 -14.67
N PRO A 43 23.53 1.63 -13.41
CA PRO A 43 22.19 1.24 -13.01
C PRO A 43 21.21 2.08 -13.85
N ARG A 44 20.70 1.48 -14.91
CA ARG A 44 19.55 1.96 -15.65
C ARG A 44 18.39 1.93 -14.66
N ASN A 45 18.06 3.08 -14.12
CA ASN A 45 16.83 3.28 -13.35
C ASN A 45 15.64 3.28 -14.33
N GLU A 46 15.46 2.16 -15.01
CA GLU A 46 14.40 1.84 -15.98
C GLU A 46 13.30 1.04 -15.29
N ALA A 47 13.08 1.23 -13.98
CA ALA A 47 11.92 0.64 -13.33
C ALA A 47 10.66 1.16 -14.06
N PRO A 48 9.86 0.31 -14.73
CA PRO A 48 8.68 0.76 -15.41
C PRO A 48 7.76 1.41 -14.38
N VAL A 49 7.34 2.65 -14.64
CA VAL A 49 6.31 3.32 -13.84
C VAL A 49 5.10 2.41 -13.89
N SER A 50 4.73 1.83 -12.75
CA SER A 50 3.58 0.93 -12.66
C SER A 50 2.35 1.65 -13.21
N ALA A 51 1.61 1.00 -14.11
CA ALA A 51 0.35 1.52 -14.65
C ALA A 51 -0.71 1.82 -13.56
N ALA A 52 -0.44 1.48 -12.30
CA ALA A 52 -1.27 1.74 -11.13
C ALA A 52 -0.67 2.75 -10.14
N ALA A 53 0.37 3.51 -10.53
CA ALA A 53 0.85 4.66 -9.77
C ALA A 53 -0.11 5.84 -9.99
N PRO A 54 -0.47 6.62 -8.96
CA PRO A 54 -1.38 7.73 -9.14
C PRO A 54 -0.62 8.84 -9.81
N THR A 55 -1.26 9.38 -10.83
CA THR A 55 -0.81 10.56 -11.53
C THR A 55 -0.81 11.72 -10.53
N ASP A 56 0.31 12.43 -10.42
CA ASP A 56 0.24 13.86 -10.07
C ASP A 56 -0.83 14.50 -10.96
N GLN A 57 -1.49 15.57 -10.50
CA GLN A 57 -2.51 16.22 -11.33
C GLN A 57 -1.94 16.50 -12.73
N PRO A 58 -2.54 15.97 -13.81
CA PRO A 58 -2.03 16.17 -15.16
C PRO A 58 -1.85 17.66 -15.45
N LEU A 59 -0.66 18.06 -15.94
CA LEU A 59 -0.39 19.46 -16.32
C LEU A 59 -1.41 19.97 -17.35
N ALA A 60 -1.91 19.09 -18.20
CA ALA A 60 -2.96 19.38 -19.17
C ALA A 60 -4.25 19.91 -18.51
N LEU A 61 -4.57 19.49 -17.27
CA LEU A 61 -5.74 20.01 -16.56
C LEU A 61 -5.54 21.40 -15.99
N ALA A 62 -4.30 21.77 -15.66
CA ALA A 62 -4.06 22.99 -14.90
C ALA A 62 -4.65 24.22 -15.61
N SER A 63 -4.64 24.23 -16.95
CA SER A 63 -5.08 25.35 -17.78
C SER A 63 -6.52 25.23 -18.32
N THR A 64 -7.29 24.22 -17.93
CA THR A 64 -8.67 24.02 -18.42
C THR A 64 -9.72 24.53 -17.43
N GLU A 65 -10.93 24.78 -17.92
CA GLU A 65 -12.11 25.11 -17.08
C GLU A 65 -12.42 23.98 -16.08
N ALA A 66 -12.25 22.73 -16.49
CA ALA A 66 -12.38 21.58 -15.60
C ALA A 66 -11.36 21.64 -14.46
N GLY A 67 -10.10 22.00 -14.76
CA GLY A 67 -9.08 22.22 -13.73
C GLY A 67 -9.34 23.43 -12.84
N ALA A 68 -9.91 24.52 -13.38
CA ALA A 68 -10.33 25.68 -12.60
C ALA A 68 -11.45 25.32 -11.62
N SER A 69 -12.46 24.59 -12.09
CA SER A 69 -13.58 24.08 -11.28
C SER A 69 -13.09 23.15 -10.17
N LEU A 70 -12.16 22.23 -10.48
CA LEU A 70 -11.53 21.37 -9.48
C LEU A 70 -10.78 22.18 -8.40
N ARG A 71 -10.01 23.21 -8.79
CA ARG A 71 -9.31 24.06 -7.82
C ARG A 71 -10.27 24.81 -6.89
N GLU A 72 -11.40 25.27 -7.41
CA GLU A 72 -12.40 25.93 -6.58
C GLU A 72 -13.05 24.95 -5.60
N PHE A 73 -13.40 23.75 -6.08
CA PHE A 73 -13.86 22.67 -5.21
C PHE A 73 -12.81 22.30 -4.14
N ASP A 74 -11.53 22.26 -4.50
CA ASP A 74 -10.43 22.01 -3.56
C ASP A 74 -10.35 23.07 -2.47
N ARG A 75 -10.50 24.36 -2.82
CA ARG A 75 -10.53 25.44 -1.83
C ARG A 75 -11.73 25.30 -0.90
N LEU A 76 -12.88 24.94 -1.45
CA LEU A 76 -14.12 24.76 -0.71
C LEU A 76 -13.97 23.66 0.35
N ILE A 77 -13.42 22.49 -0.01
CA ILE A 77 -13.26 21.36 0.92
C ILE A 77 -11.98 21.41 1.76
N ALA A 78 -11.06 22.36 1.51
CA ALA A 78 -9.76 22.44 2.17
C ALA A 78 -9.83 22.41 3.72
N PRO A 79 -10.79 23.07 4.40
CA PRO A 79 -10.92 22.98 5.85
C PRO A 79 -11.20 21.55 6.34
N ALA A 80 -12.09 20.83 5.63
CA ALA A 80 -12.43 19.44 5.95
C ALA A 80 -11.24 18.50 5.68
N VAL A 81 -10.55 18.66 4.54
CA VAL A 81 -9.32 17.91 4.22
C VAL A 81 -8.24 18.15 5.29
N LYS A 82 -8.09 19.39 5.76
CA LYS A 82 -7.13 19.72 6.84
C LYS A 82 -7.46 18.96 8.12
N GLN A 83 -8.74 18.88 8.49
CA GLN A 83 -9.18 18.16 9.67
C GLN A 83 -9.00 16.65 9.54
N ALA A 84 -9.31 16.09 8.36
CA ALA A 84 -9.06 14.69 8.05
C ALA A 84 -7.58 14.35 8.19
N ARG A 85 -6.70 15.15 7.59
CA ARG A 85 -5.24 14.97 7.67
C ARG A 85 -4.68 15.13 9.09
N LYS A 86 -5.25 16.03 9.89
CA LYS A 86 -4.87 16.21 11.30
C LYS A 86 -5.12 14.93 12.11
N THR A 87 -6.18 14.20 11.81
CA THR A 87 -6.62 13.01 12.55
C THR A 87 -6.15 11.69 11.91
N LEU A 88 -5.69 11.74 10.66
CA LEU A 88 -5.20 10.59 9.90
C LEU A 88 -4.12 9.77 10.62
N PRO A 89 -3.11 10.35 11.30
CA PRO A 89 -2.09 9.54 12.01
C PRO A 89 -2.69 8.62 13.07
N HIS A 90 -3.76 9.05 13.75
CA HIS A 90 -4.46 8.24 14.73
C HIS A 90 -5.26 7.11 14.05
N ALA A 91 -5.98 7.40 12.97
CA ALA A 91 -6.70 6.39 12.19
C ALA A 91 -5.76 5.34 11.59
N LYS A 92 -4.63 5.78 11.00
CA LYS A 92 -3.55 4.93 10.50
C LYS A 92 -3.00 4.01 11.59
N LYS A 93 -2.73 4.55 12.79
CA LYS A 93 -2.25 3.74 13.93
C LYS A 93 -3.23 2.63 14.29
N ARG A 94 -4.54 2.92 14.31
CA ARG A 94 -5.59 1.92 14.57
C ARG A 94 -5.65 0.86 13.48
N PHE A 95 -5.60 1.26 12.21
CA PHE A 95 -5.55 0.33 11.09
C PHE A 95 -4.35 -0.63 11.19
N LEU A 96 -3.16 -0.10 11.44
CA LEU A 96 -1.92 -0.89 11.56
C LEU A 96 -1.92 -1.82 12.77
N ALA A 97 -2.66 -1.49 13.83
CA ALA A 97 -2.85 -2.36 15.00
C ALA A 97 -3.88 -3.48 14.74
N GLY A 98 -4.59 -3.44 13.61
CA GLY A 98 -5.74 -4.29 13.32
C GLY A 98 -7.04 -3.67 13.81
N LEU A 99 -7.99 -3.46 12.89
CA LEU A 99 -9.33 -3.03 13.24
C LEU A 99 -10.16 -4.18 13.83
N PRO A 100 -11.14 -3.88 14.70
CA PRO A 100 -12.15 -4.85 15.11
C PRO A 100 -12.81 -5.57 13.93
N ALA A 101 -13.25 -6.82 14.18
CA ALA A 101 -13.88 -7.64 13.16
C ALA A 101 -15.06 -6.93 12.50
N GLY A 102 -15.13 -7.02 11.16
CA GLY A 102 -16.18 -6.40 10.36
C GLY A 102 -15.99 -4.92 10.08
N GLN A 103 -15.10 -4.21 10.78
CA GLN A 103 -14.77 -2.84 10.43
C GLN A 103 -13.91 -2.78 9.16
N ALA A 104 -14.02 -1.66 8.44
CA ALA A 104 -13.27 -1.41 7.23
C ALA A 104 -12.66 -0.01 7.24
N PHE A 105 -11.40 0.08 6.79
CA PHE A 105 -10.73 1.37 6.62
C PHE A 105 -10.75 1.79 5.17
N PHE A 106 -11.26 3.00 4.93
CA PHE A 106 -11.30 3.63 3.63
C PHE A 106 -10.53 4.93 3.63
N LEU A 107 -9.94 5.23 2.47
CA LEU A 107 -9.32 6.52 2.19
C LEU A 107 -9.95 7.11 0.95
N THR A 108 -10.12 8.41 0.94
CA THR A 108 -10.60 9.15 -0.22
C THR A 108 -9.41 9.77 -0.94
N THR A 109 -9.30 9.52 -2.23
CA THR A 109 -8.27 10.10 -3.12
C THR A 109 -8.88 10.45 -4.47
N ARG A 110 -8.10 11.03 -5.39
CA ARG A 110 -8.48 11.21 -6.79
C ARG A 110 -7.65 10.32 -7.71
N ILE A 111 -8.30 9.87 -8.77
CA ILE A 111 -7.69 9.24 -9.94
C ILE A 111 -7.93 10.14 -11.14
N PHE A 112 -7.02 10.08 -12.11
CA PHE A 112 -7.05 10.92 -13.31
C PHE A 112 -6.83 10.06 -14.55
N ASP A 113 -7.53 10.33 -15.65
CA ASP A 113 -7.21 9.78 -16.97
C ASP A 113 -6.15 10.61 -17.71
N SER A 114 -5.73 10.14 -18.88
CA SER A 114 -4.78 10.84 -19.75
C SER A 114 -5.31 12.16 -20.32
N ASN A 115 -6.63 12.32 -20.40
CA ASN A 115 -7.29 13.55 -20.84
C ASN A 115 -7.45 14.56 -19.69
N GLY A 116 -7.12 14.13 -18.47
CA GLY A 116 -7.28 14.91 -17.27
C GLY A 116 -8.67 14.84 -16.63
N ASN A 117 -9.57 14.02 -17.13
CA ASN A 117 -10.77 13.74 -16.37
C ASN A 117 -10.39 13.12 -15.02
N TYR A 118 -11.20 13.38 -13.99
CA TYR A 118 -10.91 12.89 -12.65
C TYR A 118 -12.16 12.37 -11.97
N GLU A 119 -11.95 11.41 -11.07
CA GLU A 119 -12.97 10.93 -10.14
C GLU A 119 -12.39 10.87 -8.74
N GLN A 120 -13.18 11.31 -7.75
CA GLN A 120 -12.88 11.10 -6.35
C GLN A 120 -13.41 9.72 -5.95
N VAL A 121 -12.54 8.89 -5.37
CA VAL A 121 -12.81 7.47 -5.14
C VAL A 121 -12.55 7.08 -3.69
N PHE A 122 -13.35 6.15 -3.18
CA PHE A 122 -13.11 5.46 -1.92
C PHE A 122 -12.19 4.27 -2.17
N ILE A 123 -11.13 4.16 -1.37
CA ILE A 123 -10.17 3.07 -1.44
C ILE A 123 -10.22 2.26 -0.16
N ARG A 124 -10.61 0.99 -0.25
CA ARG A 124 -10.49 0.05 0.87
C ARG A 124 -9.02 -0.31 1.06
N VAL A 125 -8.45 0.08 2.19
CA VAL A 125 -7.02 -0.09 2.46
C VAL A 125 -6.69 -1.58 2.63
N LYS A 126 -5.64 -2.03 1.95
CA LYS A 126 -5.10 -3.40 2.03
C LYS A 126 -3.75 -3.44 2.73
N ASP A 127 -2.90 -2.46 2.45
CA ASP A 127 -1.58 -2.33 3.06
C ASP A 127 -1.16 -0.86 3.15
N TRP A 128 -0.28 -0.54 4.09
CA TRP A 128 0.27 0.80 4.27
C TRP A 128 1.71 0.71 4.77
N SER A 129 2.66 1.01 3.88
CA SER A 129 4.09 0.96 4.16
C SER A 129 4.74 2.32 3.93
N GLY A 130 5.36 2.86 4.98
CA GLY A 130 5.94 4.20 4.96
C GLY A 130 4.90 5.26 4.56
N THR A 131 5.14 5.91 3.43
CA THR A 131 4.28 6.94 2.83
C THR A 131 3.46 6.43 1.65
N THR A 132 3.45 5.12 1.38
CA THR A 132 2.70 4.50 0.28
C THR A 132 1.56 3.66 0.83
N VAL A 133 0.38 3.88 0.28
CA VAL A 133 -0.83 3.10 0.53
C VAL A 133 -1.07 2.16 -0.63
N GLN A 134 -1.56 0.96 -0.34
CA GLN A 134 -2.12 0.05 -1.33
C GLN A 134 -3.56 -0.32 -0.94
N GLY A 135 -4.48 -0.30 -1.90
CA GLY A 135 -5.88 -0.58 -1.62
C GLY A 135 -6.72 -0.86 -2.86
N LEU A 136 -7.96 -1.29 -2.64
CA LEU A 136 -8.92 -1.63 -3.69
C LEU A 136 -9.88 -0.47 -3.91
N ILE A 137 -10.08 -0.07 -5.16
CA ILE A 137 -11.13 0.90 -5.53
C ILE A 137 -12.48 0.33 -5.10
N SER A 138 -13.22 1.08 -4.28
CA SER A 138 -14.54 0.73 -3.74
C SER A 138 -15.63 1.70 -4.22
N SER A 139 -15.36 2.38 -5.33
CA SER A 139 -16.30 3.25 -6.04
C SER A 139 -16.57 2.68 -7.42
N GLU A 140 -17.80 2.82 -7.90
CA GLU A 140 -18.14 2.65 -9.32
C GLU A 140 -17.65 3.86 -10.10
N LEU A 141 -17.07 3.63 -11.28
CA LEU A 141 -16.41 4.66 -12.09
C LEU A 141 -17.20 4.93 -13.37
N ASN A 142 -17.37 6.21 -13.68
CA ASN A 142 -18.17 6.63 -14.83
C ASN A 142 -17.35 7.38 -15.88
N LEU A 143 -16.33 8.12 -15.45
CA LEU A 143 -15.60 9.05 -16.30
C LEU A 143 -14.18 8.56 -16.61
N VAL A 144 -13.49 8.04 -15.61
CA VAL A 144 -12.10 7.57 -15.69
C VAL A 144 -12.10 6.06 -15.95
N GLN A 145 -12.31 5.69 -17.22
CA GLN A 145 -12.53 4.31 -17.69
C GLN A 145 -11.30 3.39 -17.66
N GLN A 146 -10.11 3.93 -17.41
CA GLN A 146 -8.86 3.14 -17.31
C GLN A 146 -8.69 2.45 -15.95
N TYR A 147 -9.57 2.75 -14.99
CA TYR A 147 -9.66 2.04 -13.72
C TYR A 147 -11.01 1.34 -13.60
N GLN A 148 -11.14 0.44 -12.64
CA GLN A 148 -12.39 -0.28 -12.36
C GLN A 148 -12.56 -0.56 -10.86
N ALA A 149 -13.81 -0.76 -10.43
CA ALA A 149 -14.11 -1.21 -9.08
C ALA A 149 -13.37 -2.52 -8.76
N GLY A 150 -12.88 -2.65 -7.52
CA GLY A 150 -12.07 -3.78 -7.07
C GLY A 150 -10.62 -3.76 -7.57
N GLN A 151 -10.20 -2.81 -8.39
CA GLN A 151 -8.81 -2.72 -8.83
C GLN A 151 -7.88 -2.33 -7.69
N LEU A 152 -6.75 -3.04 -7.60
CA LEU A 152 -5.67 -2.74 -6.67
C LEU A 152 -4.83 -1.58 -7.21
N ILE A 153 -4.76 -0.48 -6.46
CA ILE A 153 -3.93 0.68 -6.79
C ILE A 153 -2.96 0.99 -5.64
N ARG A 154 -1.90 1.73 -5.96
CA ARG A 154 -0.97 2.27 -4.96
C ARG A 154 -0.97 3.77 -5.05
N PHE A 155 -0.88 4.48 -3.93
CA PHE A 155 -0.84 5.94 -3.93
C PHE A 155 -0.09 6.52 -2.73
N PRO A 156 0.49 7.72 -2.85
CA PRO A 156 1.20 8.31 -1.73
C PRO A 156 0.22 8.88 -0.71
N GLU A 157 0.57 8.82 0.56
CA GLU A 157 -0.19 9.35 1.70
C GLU A 157 -0.55 10.83 1.53
N LYS A 158 0.31 11.60 0.84
CA LYS A 158 0.04 13.02 0.51
C LYS A 158 -1.17 13.23 -0.40
N ALA A 159 -1.66 12.20 -1.10
CA ALA A 159 -2.81 12.27 -1.99
C ALA A 159 -4.15 12.07 -1.24
N ILE A 160 -4.11 11.69 0.04
CA ILE A 160 -5.31 11.47 0.84
C ILE A 160 -6.05 12.78 1.07
N LEU A 161 -7.33 12.78 0.72
CA LEU A 161 -8.27 13.87 0.94
C LEU A 161 -9.08 13.66 2.23
N ASP A 162 -9.45 12.41 2.51
CA ASP A 162 -10.24 12.04 3.68
C ASP A 162 -9.99 10.59 4.11
N TRP A 163 -10.49 10.21 5.28
CA TRP A 163 -10.48 8.84 5.77
C TRP A 163 -11.79 8.49 6.48
N THR A 164 -12.18 7.22 6.39
CA THR A 164 -13.38 6.70 7.06
C THR A 164 -13.11 5.31 7.64
N ILE A 165 -13.47 5.09 8.91
CA ILE A 165 -13.63 3.74 9.44
C ILE A 165 -15.13 3.46 9.48
N ALA A 166 -15.57 2.50 8.68
CA ALA A 166 -16.96 2.06 8.65
C ALA A 166 -17.15 0.83 9.55
N THR A 167 -18.25 0.80 10.29
CA THR A 167 -18.65 -0.32 11.14
C THR A 167 -19.75 -1.17 10.47
N PRO A 168 -19.93 -2.44 10.87
CA PRO A 168 -20.94 -3.32 10.28
C PRO A 168 -22.39 -2.82 10.39
N ASP A 169 -22.69 -2.02 11.41
CA ASP A 169 -23.98 -1.39 11.66
C ASP A 169 -24.20 -0.08 10.87
N GLY A 170 -23.25 0.28 9.99
CA GLY A 170 -23.34 1.49 9.16
C GLY A 170 -22.86 2.76 9.83
N GLY A 171 -22.25 2.65 11.03
CA GLY A 171 -21.60 3.76 11.69
C GLY A 171 -20.30 4.18 10.97
N GLU A 172 -19.99 5.47 11.03
CA GLU A 172 -18.80 6.04 10.40
C GLU A 172 -18.01 6.93 11.36
N GLU A 173 -16.74 6.60 11.53
CA GLU A 173 -15.76 7.50 12.10
C GLU A 173 -14.98 8.22 10.99
N GLY A 174 -14.63 9.49 11.20
CA GLY A 174 -14.01 10.31 10.15
C GLY A 174 -15.05 10.84 9.16
N ASN A 175 -14.79 10.67 7.86
CA ASN A 175 -15.61 11.17 6.75
C ASN A 175 -15.86 12.69 6.82
N PHE A 176 -14.79 13.47 7.04
CA PHE A 176 -14.90 14.91 7.25
C PHE A 176 -15.33 15.65 5.98
N VAL A 177 -14.80 15.25 4.83
CA VAL A 177 -15.12 15.85 3.53
C VAL A 177 -16.53 15.50 3.12
N GLY A 178 -16.95 14.23 3.28
CA GLY A 178 -18.33 13.81 2.99
C GLY A 178 -19.33 14.59 3.83
N LYS A 179 -19.16 14.58 5.16
CA LYS A 179 -20.04 15.33 6.09
C LYS A 179 -20.06 16.82 5.80
N PHE A 180 -18.95 17.41 5.37
CA PHE A 180 -18.91 18.81 4.97
C PHE A 180 -19.73 19.05 3.69
N ILE A 181 -19.59 18.21 2.67
CA ILE A 181 -20.37 18.31 1.43
C ILE A 181 -21.86 18.14 1.71
N ASP A 182 -22.24 17.17 2.54
CA ASP A 182 -23.64 16.96 2.95
C ASP A 182 -24.22 18.22 3.62
N SER A 183 -23.41 18.92 4.44
CA SER A 183 -23.83 20.16 5.09
C SER A 183 -24.07 21.34 4.14
N LEU A 184 -23.59 21.28 2.89
CA LEU A 184 -23.84 22.31 1.87
C LEU A 184 -25.15 22.07 1.11
N GLN A 185 -25.79 20.92 1.28
CA GLN A 185 -27.02 20.53 0.57
C GLN A 185 -28.29 20.85 1.37
N HIS A 186 -28.15 21.44 2.55
CA HIS A 186 -29.22 21.81 3.48
C HIS A 186 -29.17 23.31 3.79
#